data_AF-A0A3D4VQL6-F1
#
_entry.id   AF-A0A3D4VQL6-F1
#
_cell.length_a   1.000
_cell.length_b   1.000
_cell.length_c   1.000
_cell.angle_alpha   90.00
_cell.angle_beta   90.00
_cell.angle_gamma   90.00
#
_symmetry.space_group_name_H-M   'P 1'
#
loop_
_entity.id
_entity.type
_entity.pdbx_description
1 polymer ?
#
loop_
_entity_poly.entity_id
_entity_poly.type
_entity_poly.pdbx_seq_one_letter_code
_entity_poly.pdbx_strand_id
1 'polypeptide(L)'
;MQANPFLKRIEIIILMVPVLVPFVYVPLWSVLDFFYYPKYLTLLIVVSILLVMVALNAKLIGLLFRWDWVNGFVLIYVALLTLSLFFSHDLQLSLGGQFLRYDGYVTQLLYLFLFLFARLIKKIPSWFIDGIVIGSTILAFYAFLQANGLELFTRDLTRMHWIVPFATFGNPNFFGAYLVLVLPWHLYLILFKHKLYAYFTYAFVFYVLLINMTRSAWIGFIATLIFAGFMWMFFKHPFKKKAILTVILISVTLVLFFNISSNQALLGRFLSISADFNALIRKQGNIDTLGSFRLFIWIRVIELIKDYPLFGVGIENLHIVFMERFDQDSITMFGRVMIADKAHNEYLHLAVTSGIPSLFAYLAFLVKTAMANFKHLKDPMTFVLASAIFGYCVQAFFNISVVSVAYIFWVYLGLLNRYKQDFIQE
;
A
#
# COMPACT_ATOMS: atom_id res chain seq x y z
N MET A 1 11.13 0.85 -37.30
CA MET A 1 10.45 -0.26 -36.61
C MET A 1 9.22 0.28 -35.88
N GLN A 2 8.02 -0.07 -36.32
CA GLN A 2 6.78 0.39 -35.68
C GLN A 2 6.62 -0.28 -34.30
N ALA A 3 6.29 0.51 -33.27
CA ALA A 3 6.00 -0.02 -31.94
C ALA A 3 4.83 -1.00 -32.02
N ASN A 4 4.96 -2.19 -31.41
CA ASN A 4 3.88 -3.16 -31.33
C ASN A 4 2.62 -2.48 -30.73
N PRO A 5 1.53 -2.32 -31.49
CA PRO A 5 0.35 -1.57 -31.04
C PRO A 5 -0.32 -2.20 -29.82
N PHE A 6 -0.20 -3.53 -29.64
CA PHE A 6 -0.69 -4.21 -28.44
C PHE A 6 0.08 -3.80 -27.19
N LEU A 7 1.41 -3.74 -27.28
CA LEU A 7 2.24 -3.35 -26.15
C LEU A 7 1.93 -1.92 -25.71
N LYS A 8 1.80 -0.97 -26.66
CA LYS A 8 1.43 0.41 -26.33
C LYS A 8 0.07 0.51 -25.62
N ARG A 9 -0.90 -0.32 -26.01
CA ARG A 9 -2.22 -0.38 -25.32
C ARG A 9 -2.07 -0.94 -23.90
N ILE A 10 -1.31 -2.02 -23.71
CA ILE A 10 -1.00 -2.58 -22.39
C ILE A 10 -0.34 -1.52 -21.50
N GLU A 11 0.64 -0.78 -22.04
CA GLU A 11 1.34 0.27 -21.30
C GLU A 11 0.38 1.35 -20.79
N ILE A 12 -0.52 1.81 -21.66
CA ILE A 12 -1.52 2.83 -21.31
C ILE A 12 -2.48 2.31 -20.24
N ILE A 13 -3.03 1.10 -20.42
CA ILE A 13 -3.99 0.51 -19.48
C ILE A 13 -3.36 0.36 -18.10
N ILE A 14 -2.15 -0.18 -18.00
CA ILE A 14 -1.46 -0.35 -16.72
C ILE A 14 -1.17 0.96 -16.02
N LEU A 15 -0.72 1.97 -16.77
CA LEU A 15 -0.43 3.28 -16.19
C LEU A 15 -1.71 4.03 -15.78
N MET A 16 -2.86 3.73 -16.39
CA MET A 16 -4.15 4.25 -15.95
C MET A 16 -4.64 3.64 -14.63
N VAL A 17 -4.26 2.40 -14.30
CA VAL A 17 -4.72 1.71 -13.07
C VAL A 17 -4.49 2.55 -11.80
N PRO A 18 -3.26 2.95 -11.43
CA PRO A 18 -3.03 3.73 -10.22
C PRO A 18 -3.54 5.18 -10.31
N VAL A 19 -3.92 5.66 -11.50
CA VAL A 19 -4.49 7.00 -11.71
C VAL A 19 -6.02 6.99 -11.55
N LEU A 20 -6.70 5.98 -12.08
CA LEU A 20 -8.17 5.95 -12.19
C LEU A 20 -8.85 5.07 -11.13
N VAL A 21 -8.27 3.92 -10.77
CA VAL A 21 -8.89 3.02 -9.77
C VAL A 21 -9.09 3.66 -8.40
N PRO A 22 -8.24 4.60 -7.92
CA PRO A 22 -8.54 5.33 -6.70
C PRO A 22 -9.91 6.02 -6.71
N PHE A 23 -10.40 6.46 -7.86
CA PHE A 23 -11.69 7.14 -8.00
C PHE A 23 -12.88 6.18 -8.10
N VAL A 24 -12.65 4.88 -8.24
CA VAL A 24 -13.73 3.90 -8.38
C VAL A 24 -14.50 3.79 -7.06
N TYR A 25 -15.76 4.15 -7.14
CA TYR A 25 -16.72 4.16 -6.06
C TYR A 25 -18.11 3.95 -6.67
N VAL A 26 -18.91 3.06 -6.09
CA VAL A 26 -20.22 2.69 -6.64
C VAL A 26 -21.24 2.63 -5.51
N PRO A 27 -22.13 3.64 -5.37
CA PRO A 27 -23.14 3.72 -4.31
C PRO A 27 -24.40 2.91 -4.64
N LEU A 28 -24.25 1.64 -4.96
CA LEU A 28 -25.39 0.78 -5.22
C LEU A 28 -25.84 0.16 -3.90
N TRP A 29 -27.02 0.54 -3.39
CA TRP A 29 -27.58 -0.01 -2.14
C TRP A 29 -27.75 -1.54 -2.16
N SER A 30 -27.83 -2.15 -3.34
CA SER A 30 -27.80 -3.61 -3.52
C SER A 30 -26.44 -4.24 -3.19
N VAL A 31 -25.38 -3.44 -3.09
CA VAL A 31 -24.02 -3.81 -2.73
C VAL A 31 -23.71 -3.16 -1.39
N LEU A 32 -23.63 -3.94 -0.30
CA LEU A 32 -23.37 -3.42 1.05
C LEU A 32 -22.00 -2.74 1.23
N ASP A 33 -21.14 -2.78 0.21
CA ASP A 33 -19.82 -2.15 0.18
C ASP A 33 -19.61 -1.27 -1.06
N PHE A 34 -19.57 0.05 -0.84
CA PHE A 34 -19.43 1.02 -1.93
C PHE A 34 -17.97 1.24 -2.37
N PHE A 35 -16.99 0.73 -1.61
CA PHE A 35 -15.60 1.14 -1.73
C PHE A 35 -14.65 0.03 -2.19
N TYR A 36 -14.71 -1.17 -1.60
CA TYR A 36 -13.72 -2.22 -1.91
C TYR A 36 -14.17 -3.12 -3.05
N TYR A 37 -15.38 -3.64 -2.99
CA TYR A 37 -15.91 -4.52 -4.04
C TYR A 37 -15.85 -3.90 -5.46
N PRO A 38 -16.21 -2.63 -5.67
CA PRO A 38 -16.10 -2.02 -7.00
C PRO A 38 -14.65 -1.92 -7.51
N LYS A 39 -13.69 -1.69 -6.61
CA LYS A 39 -12.26 -1.69 -6.96
C LYS A 39 -11.78 -3.09 -7.30
N TYR A 40 -12.16 -4.09 -6.50
CA TYR A 40 -11.90 -5.50 -6.79
C TYR A 40 -12.39 -5.89 -8.19
N LEU A 41 -13.66 -5.60 -8.51
CA LEU A 41 -14.23 -5.87 -9.83
C LEU A 41 -13.49 -5.14 -10.95
N THR A 42 -13.12 -3.87 -10.73
CA THR A 42 -12.36 -3.10 -11.72
C THR A 42 -11.01 -3.74 -12.00
N LEU A 43 -10.27 -4.14 -10.97
CA LEU A 43 -8.99 -4.82 -11.14
C LEU A 43 -9.15 -6.17 -11.84
N LEU A 44 -10.19 -6.94 -11.49
CA LEU A 44 -10.52 -8.21 -12.13
C LEU A 44 -10.77 -8.02 -13.63
N ILE A 45 -11.59 -7.04 -14.01
CA ILE A 45 -11.89 -6.72 -15.41
C ILE A 45 -10.63 -6.28 -16.15
N VAL A 46 -9.85 -5.35 -15.58
CA VAL A 46 -8.63 -4.82 -16.21
C VAL A 46 -7.61 -5.93 -16.44
N VAL A 47 -7.33 -6.74 -15.43
CA VAL A 47 -6.37 -7.85 -15.57
C VAL A 47 -6.88 -8.89 -16.56
N SER A 48 -8.18 -9.21 -16.56
CA SER A 48 -8.77 -10.13 -17.54
C SER A 48 -8.60 -9.63 -18.97
N ILE A 49 -8.83 -8.35 -19.23
CA ILE A 49 -8.59 -7.74 -20.55
C ILE A 49 -7.12 -7.85 -20.95
N LEU A 50 -6.19 -7.55 -20.03
CA LEU A 50 -4.76 -7.64 -20.28
C LEU A 50 -4.31 -9.08 -20.57
N LEU A 51 -4.86 -10.06 -19.84
CA LEU A 51 -4.59 -11.48 -20.06
C LEU A 51 -5.09 -11.94 -21.43
N VAL A 52 -6.31 -11.54 -21.84
CA VAL A 52 -6.83 -11.82 -23.19
C VAL A 52 -5.92 -11.20 -24.25
N MET A 53 -5.47 -9.95 -24.07
CA MET A 53 -4.54 -9.30 -25.00
C MET A 53 -3.20 -10.05 -25.15
N VAL A 54 -2.69 -10.63 -24.06
CA VAL A 54 -1.46 -11.44 -24.07
C VAL A 54 -1.70 -12.81 -24.69
N ALA A 55 -2.82 -13.47 -24.38
CA ALA A 55 -3.17 -14.77 -24.96
C ALA A 55 -3.31 -14.70 -26.49
N LEU A 56 -3.75 -13.56 -27.03
CA LEU A 56 -3.82 -13.29 -28.46
C LEU A 56 -2.45 -13.01 -29.12
N ASN A 57 -1.36 -12.91 -28.35
CA ASN A 57 -0.02 -12.61 -28.86
C ASN A 57 1.06 -13.43 -28.14
N ALA A 58 1.43 -14.57 -28.72
CA ALA A 58 2.39 -15.51 -28.15
C ALA A 58 3.76 -14.89 -27.77
N LYS A 59 4.21 -13.84 -28.48
CA LYS A 59 5.45 -13.12 -28.13
C LYS A 59 5.35 -12.41 -26.78
N LEU A 60 4.17 -11.87 -26.45
CA LEU A 60 3.94 -11.20 -25.16
C LEU A 60 3.94 -12.18 -23.99
N ILE A 61 3.57 -13.45 -24.21
CA ILE A 61 3.61 -14.49 -23.17
C ILE A 61 5.06 -14.70 -22.71
N GLY A 62 5.98 -14.90 -23.65
CA GLY A 62 7.41 -15.09 -23.36
C GLY A 62 8.04 -13.89 -22.65
N LEU A 63 7.59 -12.66 -23.00
CA LEU A 63 8.06 -11.44 -22.35
C LEU A 63 7.49 -11.27 -20.93
N LEU A 64 6.20 -11.56 -20.73
CA LEU A 64 5.53 -11.42 -19.44
C LEU A 64 6.16 -12.35 -18.39
N PHE A 65 6.38 -13.62 -18.75
CA PHE A 65 6.92 -14.66 -17.87
C PHE A 65 8.43 -14.87 -18.03
N ARG A 66 9.15 -13.86 -18.51
CA ARG A 66 10.60 -13.94 -18.67
C ARG A 66 11.28 -14.28 -17.34
N TRP A 67 12.19 -15.24 -17.34
CA TRP A 67 12.93 -15.60 -16.15
C TRP A 67 13.97 -14.52 -15.77
N ASP A 68 13.88 -14.07 -14.53
CA ASP A 68 14.95 -13.45 -13.78
C ASP A 68 14.73 -13.70 -12.29
N TRP A 69 15.70 -13.36 -11.46
CA TRP A 69 15.61 -13.57 -10.02
C TRP A 69 14.47 -12.82 -9.34
N VAL A 70 13.99 -11.70 -9.91
CA VAL A 70 12.83 -10.98 -9.34
C VAL A 70 11.57 -11.82 -9.58
N ASN A 71 11.33 -12.27 -10.81
CA ASN A 71 10.22 -13.17 -11.12
C ASN A 71 10.34 -14.53 -10.42
N GLY A 72 11.57 -15.04 -10.23
CA GLY A 72 11.81 -16.28 -9.50
C GLY A 72 11.30 -16.22 -8.06
N PHE A 73 11.66 -15.19 -7.29
CA PHE A 73 11.16 -15.03 -5.91
C PHE A 73 9.64 -14.79 -5.85
N VAL A 74 9.11 -14.01 -6.79
CA VAL A 74 7.66 -13.79 -6.88
C VAL A 74 6.91 -15.08 -7.21
N LEU A 75 7.44 -15.91 -8.11
CA LEU A 75 6.85 -17.20 -8.47
C LEU A 75 6.88 -18.16 -7.27
N ILE A 76 7.98 -18.19 -6.51
CA ILE A 76 8.07 -18.98 -5.27
C ILE A 76 7.01 -18.49 -4.27
N TYR A 77 6.88 -17.18 -4.07
CA TYR A 77 5.87 -16.61 -3.20
C TYR A 77 4.45 -17.04 -3.62
N VAL A 78 4.11 -16.93 -4.90
CA VAL A 78 2.79 -17.33 -5.42
C VAL A 78 2.56 -18.83 -5.32
N ALA A 79 3.59 -19.65 -5.56
CA ALA A 79 3.51 -21.09 -5.37
C ALA A 79 3.20 -21.44 -3.90
N LEU A 80 3.84 -20.77 -2.95
CA LEU A 80 3.58 -20.98 -1.52
C LEU A 80 2.20 -20.47 -1.09
N LEU A 81 1.72 -19.33 -1.64
CA LEU A 81 0.33 -18.89 -1.49
C LEU A 81 -0.67 -19.90 -2.06
N THR A 82 -0.33 -20.54 -3.17
CA THR A 82 -1.19 -21.58 -3.77
C THR A 82 -1.21 -22.82 -2.88
N LEU A 83 -0.06 -23.20 -2.34
CA LEU A 83 0.05 -24.34 -1.42
C LEU A 83 -0.72 -24.10 -0.12
N SER A 84 -0.77 -22.87 0.40
CA SER A 84 -1.55 -22.57 1.61
C SER A 84 -3.06 -22.78 1.44
N LEU A 85 -3.58 -22.75 0.21
CA LEU A 85 -5.00 -23.04 -0.06
C LEU A 85 -5.41 -24.46 0.33
N PHE A 86 -4.50 -25.43 0.23
CA PHE A 86 -4.78 -26.82 0.63
C PHE A 86 -4.88 -26.98 2.15
N PHE A 87 -4.40 -25.99 2.91
CA PHE A 87 -4.40 -25.96 4.37
C PHE A 87 -5.37 -24.90 4.92
N SER A 88 -6.18 -24.28 4.06
CA SER A 88 -7.17 -23.29 4.46
C SER A 88 -8.30 -23.92 5.25
N HIS A 89 -8.69 -23.28 6.36
CA HIS A 89 -9.86 -23.69 7.15
C HIS A 89 -11.16 -23.49 6.35
N ASP A 90 -11.28 -22.35 5.67
CA ASP A 90 -12.32 -22.02 4.70
C ASP A 90 -11.67 -21.63 3.37
N LEU A 91 -11.80 -22.54 2.40
CA LEU A 91 -11.27 -22.37 1.05
C LEU A 91 -12.02 -21.27 0.28
N GLN A 92 -13.33 -21.12 0.45
CA GLN A 92 -14.12 -20.13 -0.28
C GLN A 92 -13.70 -18.71 0.17
N LEU A 93 -13.52 -18.54 1.47
CA LEU A 93 -12.98 -17.33 2.06
C LEU A 93 -11.54 -17.05 1.58
N SER A 94 -10.68 -18.08 1.52
CA SER A 94 -9.33 -17.91 0.97
C SER A 94 -9.31 -17.48 -0.49
N LEU A 95 -10.24 -17.99 -1.31
CA LEU A 95 -10.31 -17.65 -2.73
C LEU A 95 -10.85 -16.22 -2.94
N GLY A 96 -11.99 -15.88 -2.32
CA GLY A 96 -12.72 -14.64 -2.58
C GLY A 96 -12.32 -13.46 -1.68
N GLY A 97 -11.80 -13.75 -0.49
CA GLY A 97 -11.51 -12.76 0.53
C GLY A 97 -12.70 -12.41 1.41
N GLN A 98 -12.39 -11.81 2.56
CA GLN A 98 -13.39 -11.42 3.54
C GLN A 98 -14.21 -10.23 3.05
N PHE A 99 -15.50 -10.23 3.39
CA PHE A 99 -16.38 -9.08 3.16
C PHE A 99 -15.76 -7.81 3.76
N LEU A 100 -15.84 -6.69 3.03
CA LEU A 100 -15.15 -5.41 3.34
C LEU A 100 -13.61 -5.44 3.26
N ARG A 101 -13.02 -6.47 2.64
CA ARG A 101 -11.57 -6.56 2.36
C ARG A 101 -11.30 -6.98 0.93
N TYR A 102 -11.93 -8.08 0.49
CA TYR A 102 -11.74 -8.71 -0.83
C TYR A 102 -10.26 -8.93 -1.16
N ASP A 103 -9.45 -9.33 -0.17
CA ASP A 103 -7.99 -9.47 -0.30
C ASP A 103 -7.55 -10.94 -0.35
N GLY A 104 -8.44 -11.81 -0.85
CA GLY A 104 -8.20 -13.25 -1.03
C GLY A 104 -7.22 -13.58 -2.15
N TYR A 105 -7.01 -14.87 -2.39
CA TYR A 105 -6.05 -15.41 -3.34
C TYR A 105 -6.24 -14.86 -4.76
N VAL A 106 -7.48 -14.74 -5.23
CA VAL A 106 -7.76 -14.14 -6.55
C VAL A 106 -7.19 -12.72 -6.62
N THR A 107 -7.39 -11.91 -5.58
CA THR A 107 -6.88 -10.54 -5.52
C THR A 107 -5.35 -10.50 -5.45
N GLN A 108 -4.72 -11.43 -4.73
CA GLN A 108 -3.25 -11.56 -4.74
C GLN A 108 -2.71 -11.87 -6.14
N LEU A 109 -3.41 -12.70 -6.92
CA LEU A 109 -3.07 -12.95 -8.32
C LEU A 109 -3.28 -11.71 -9.21
N LEU A 110 -4.32 -10.91 -8.97
CA LEU A 110 -4.51 -9.64 -9.68
C LEU A 110 -3.32 -8.70 -9.45
N TYR A 111 -2.85 -8.57 -8.21
CA TYR A 111 -1.67 -7.77 -7.89
C TYR A 111 -0.41 -8.27 -8.59
N LEU A 112 -0.20 -9.60 -8.58
CA LEU A 112 0.90 -10.24 -9.29
C LEU A 112 0.89 -9.89 -10.78
N PHE A 113 -0.26 -10.04 -11.44
CA PHE A 113 -0.36 -9.73 -12.87
C PHE A 113 -0.11 -8.25 -13.14
N LEU A 114 -0.67 -7.34 -12.33
CA LEU A 114 -0.40 -5.91 -12.46
C LEU A 114 1.09 -5.59 -12.32
N PHE A 115 1.79 -6.26 -11.39
CA PHE A 115 3.24 -6.20 -11.28
C PHE A 115 3.92 -6.67 -12.57
N LEU A 116 3.61 -7.87 -13.06
CA LEU A 116 4.21 -8.44 -14.27
C LEU A 116 3.99 -7.55 -15.51
N PHE A 117 2.77 -7.05 -15.69
CA PHE A 117 2.43 -6.13 -16.78
C PHE A 117 3.16 -4.78 -16.64
N ALA A 118 3.31 -4.26 -15.43
CA ALA A 118 4.07 -3.02 -15.20
C ALA A 118 5.57 -3.16 -15.51
N ARG A 119 6.13 -4.39 -15.52
CA ARG A 119 7.50 -4.62 -15.98
C ARG A 119 7.68 -4.41 -17.49
N LEU A 120 6.59 -4.48 -18.26
CA LEU A 120 6.61 -4.29 -19.72
C LEU A 120 6.72 -2.82 -20.14
N ILE A 121 6.50 -1.88 -19.22
CA ILE A 121 6.55 -0.44 -19.51
C ILE A 121 7.96 -0.04 -19.95
N LYS A 122 8.12 0.51 -21.16
CA LYS A 122 9.43 0.98 -21.63
C LYS A 122 9.85 2.29 -20.98
N LYS A 123 8.91 3.22 -20.86
CA LYS A 123 9.14 4.58 -20.36
C LYS A 123 7.91 5.07 -19.63
N ILE A 124 8.12 5.64 -18.46
CA ILE A 124 7.05 6.28 -17.70
C ILE A 124 6.80 7.67 -18.32
N PRO A 125 5.61 7.91 -18.92
CA PRO A 125 5.28 9.16 -19.57
C PRO A 125 4.96 10.25 -18.54
N SER A 126 5.07 11.53 -18.92
CA SER A 126 4.74 12.65 -18.02
C SER A 126 3.28 12.65 -17.58
N TRP A 127 2.35 12.27 -18.48
CA TRP A 127 0.92 12.23 -18.15
C TRP A 127 0.60 11.30 -16.98
N PHE A 128 1.39 10.23 -16.79
CA PHE A 128 1.22 9.34 -15.64
C PHE A 128 1.55 10.07 -14.34
N ILE A 129 2.66 10.80 -14.32
CA ILE A 129 3.12 11.58 -13.16
C ILE A 129 2.10 12.69 -12.86
N ASP A 130 1.67 13.41 -13.90
CA ASP A 130 0.65 14.45 -13.78
C ASP A 130 -0.68 13.87 -13.30
N GLY A 131 -1.08 12.68 -13.80
CA GLY A 131 -2.28 11.96 -13.38
C GLY A 131 -2.22 11.55 -11.91
N ILE A 132 -1.09 11.04 -11.41
CA ILE A 132 -0.90 10.73 -9.99
C ILE A 132 -1.00 12.00 -9.14
N VAL A 133 -0.33 13.09 -9.52
CA VAL A 133 -0.29 14.35 -8.74
C VAL A 133 -1.63 15.08 -8.76
N ILE A 134 -2.29 15.18 -9.91
CA ILE A 134 -3.61 15.79 -10.03
C ILE A 134 -4.63 14.90 -9.32
N GLY A 135 -4.59 13.59 -9.55
CA GLY A 135 -5.52 12.64 -8.96
C GLY A 135 -5.43 12.61 -7.42
N SER A 136 -4.23 12.54 -6.86
CA SER A 136 -4.00 12.64 -5.41
C SER A 136 -4.47 13.97 -4.85
N THR A 137 -4.30 15.09 -5.57
CA THR A 137 -4.76 16.40 -5.12
C THR A 137 -6.30 16.48 -5.09
N ILE A 138 -7.00 15.91 -6.08
CA ILE A 138 -8.47 15.85 -6.11
C ILE A 138 -8.98 14.96 -4.96
N LEU A 139 -8.37 13.79 -4.74
CA LEU A 139 -8.75 12.90 -3.64
C LEU A 139 -8.46 13.52 -2.28
N ALA A 140 -7.34 14.24 -2.15
CA ALA A 140 -7.02 15.02 -0.97
C ALA A 140 -8.05 16.13 -0.74
N PHE A 141 -8.52 16.78 -1.80
CA PHE A 141 -9.56 17.82 -1.69
C PHE A 141 -10.87 17.22 -1.19
N TYR A 142 -11.27 16.08 -1.72
CA TYR A 142 -12.45 15.38 -1.22
C TYR A 142 -12.28 14.94 0.25
N ALA A 143 -11.13 14.38 0.63
CA ALA A 143 -10.83 14.06 2.03
C ALA A 143 -10.86 15.31 2.95
N PHE A 144 -10.38 16.45 2.47
CA PHE A 144 -10.48 17.71 3.20
C PHE A 144 -11.94 18.11 3.43
N LEU A 145 -12.81 17.98 2.42
CA LEU A 145 -14.25 18.23 2.58
C LEU A 145 -14.88 17.27 3.61
N GLN A 146 -14.55 15.97 3.55
CA GLN A 146 -15.01 14.98 4.53
C GLN A 146 -14.62 15.36 5.96
N ALA A 147 -13.38 15.82 6.16
CA ALA A 147 -12.88 16.25 7.48
C ALA A 147 -13.63 17.46 8.04
N ASN A 148 -14.26 18.26 7.18
CA ASN A 148 -15.06 19.43 7.55
C ASN A 148 -16.58 19.13 7.55
N GLY A 149 -16.97 17.85 7.53
CA GLY A 149 -18.37 17.43 7.57
C GLY A 149 -19.13 17.56 6.25
N LEU A 150 -18.45 17.93 5.16
CA LEU A 150 -19.04 18.00 3.82
C LEU A 150 -18.86 16.68 3.10
N GLU A 151 -19.96 15.94 2.95
CA GLU A 151 -19.97 14.64 2.30
C GLU A 151 -20.56 14.73 0.89
N LEU A 152 -19.69 14.59 -0.13
CA LEU A 152 -20.09 14.63 -1.54
C LEU A 152 -20.65 13.31 -2.07
N PHE A 153 -20.24 12.19 -1.47
CA PHE A 153 -20.65 10.85 -1.89
C PHE A 153 -21.27 10.09 -0.72
N THR A 154 -22.33 9.32 -1.00
CA THR A 154 -23.03 8.56 0.05
C THR A 154 -22.11 7.59 0.80
N ARG A 155 -22.44 7.29 2.05
CA ARG A 155 -21.70 6.29 2.80
C ARG A 155 -22.52 5.02 2.93
N ASP A 156 -21.84 3.89 2.93
CA ASP A 156 -22.46 2.65 3.34
C ASP A 156 -22.72 2.64 4.85
N LEU A 157 -23.51 1.66 5.29
CA LEU A 157 -23.94 1.51 6.68
C LEU A 157 -22.76 1.45 7.65
N THR A 158 -21.64 0.84 7.26
CA THR A 158 -20.44 0.71 8.11
C THR A 158 -19.80 2.07 8.42
N ARG A 159 -19.89 3.04 7.49
CA ARG A 159 -19.15 4.31 7.55
C ARG A 159 -20.02 5.54 7.75
N MET A 160 -21.34 5.36 7.87
CA MET A 160 -22.30 6.46 7.93
C MET A 160 -22.00 7.50 9.01
N HIS A 161 -21.40 7.10 10.14
CA HIS A 161 -21.07 7.98 11.27
C HIS A 161 -19.57 8.31 11.42
N TRP A 162 -18.73 7.94 10.46
CA TRP A 162 -17.29 8.20 10.58
C TRP A 162 -17.00 9.70 10.44
N ILE A 163 -15.99 10.22 11.13
CA ILE A 163 -15.60 11.65 11.02
C ILE A 163 -14.21 11.78 10.38
N VAL A 164 -13.41 10.72 10.47
CA VAL A 164 -12.04 10.72 9.94
C VAL A 164 -12.07 10.58 8.42
N PRO A 165 -11.33 11.41 7.66
CA PRO A 165 -11.40 11.42 6.22
C PRO A 165 -10.69 10.21 5.60
N PHE A 166 -11.31 9.62 4.58
CA PHE A 166 -10.81 8.45 3.86
C PHE A 166 -10.95 8.55 2.33
N ALA A 167 -11.39 9.70 1.81
CA ALA A 167 -11.77 9.90 0.43
C ALA A 167 -12.62 8.74 -0.09
N THR A 168 -12.22 8.12 -1.19
CA THR A 168 -12.85 6.94 -1.81
C THR A 168 -12.20 5.62 -1.38
N PHE A 169 -11.30 5.61 -0.39
CA PHE A 169 -10.56 4.40 0.00
C PHE A 169 -11.29 3.53 1.01
N GLY A 170 -12.41 4.01 1.58
CA GLY A 170 -13.23 3.27 2.54
C GLY A 170 -12.61 3.09 3.92
N ASN A 171 -11.35 3.49 4.15
CA ASN A 171 -10.74 3.51 5.47
C ASN A 171 -9.63 4.56 5.56
N PRO A 172 -9.52 5.31 6.67
CA PRO A 172 -8.46 6.30 6.83
C PRO A 172 -7.06 5.67 6.76
N ASN A 173 -6.87 4.45 7.26
CA ASN A 173 -5.58 3.76 7.18
C ASN A 173 -5.16 3.46 5.73
N PHE A 174 -6.12 3.15 4.86
CA PHE A 174 -5.86 2.82 3.46
C PHE A 174 -5.59 4.07 2.65
N PHE A 175 -6.34 5.14 2.94
CA PHE A 175 -6.06 6.44 2.36
C PHE A 175 -4.69 6.98 2.80
N GLY A 176 -4.33 6.82 4.08
CA GLY A 176 -2.99 7.13 4.57
C GLY A 176 -1.89 6.37 3.83
N ALA A 177 -2.06 5.07 3.60
CA ALA A 177 -1.13 4.27 2.82
C ALA A 177 -1.00 4.75 1.36
N TYR A 178 -2.11 5.18 0.75
CA TYR A 178 -2.10 5.81 -0.57
C TYR A 178 -1.31 7.13 -0.58
N LEU A 179 -1.52 7.99 0.43
CA LEU A 179 -0.80 9.26 0.56
C LEU A 179 0.72 9.04 0.63
N VAL A 180 1.17 8.00 1.34
CA VAL A 180 2.59 7.60 1.39
C VAL A 180 3.14 7.23 0.00
N LEU A 181 2.36 6.55 -0.83
CA LEU A 181 2.76 6.18 -2.20
C LEU A 181 2.81 7.38 -3.15
N VAL A 182 1.95 8.39 -2.97
CA VAL A 182 1.82 9.51 -3.94
C VAL A 182 2.65 10.74 -3.59
N LEU A 183 2.85 11.07 -2.31
CA LEU A 183 3.65 12.23 -1.88
C LEU A 183 5.06 12.32 -2.50
N PRO A 184 5.80 11.22 -2.70
CA PRO A 184 7.10 11.25 -3.38
C PRO A 184 7.04 11.80 -4.81
N TRP A 185 5.92 11.66 -5.51
CA TRP A 185 5.75 12.20 -6.87
C TRP A 185 5.62 13.73 -6.88
N HIS A 186 5.01 14.32 -5.84
CA HIS A 186 5.00 15.78 -5.68
C HIS A 186 6.42 16.30 -5.40
N LEU A 187 7.17 15.61 -4.53
CA LEU A 187 8.57 15.92 -4.27
C LEU A 187 9.44 15.77 -5.53
N TYR A 188 9.17 14.75 -6.35
CA TYR A 188 9.85 14.57 -7.63
C TYR A 188 9.65 15.77 -8.57
N LEU A 189 8.42 16.27 -8.68
CA LEU A 189 8.13 17.44 -9.50
C LEU A 189 8.83 18.71 -8.99
N ILE A 190 8.96 18.86 -7.68
CA ILE A 190 9.68 19.99 -7.04
C ILE A 190 11.20 19.87 -7.28
N LEU A 191 11.78 18.73 -6.89
CA LEU A 191 13.22 18.53 -6.77
C LEU A 191 13.91 18.28 -8.11
N PHE A 192 13.26 17.56 -9.02
CA PHE A 192 13.85 17.17 -10.32
C PHE A 192 13.23 17.88 -11.52
N LYS A 193 11.94 18.25 -11.47
CA LYS A 193 11.26 18.94 -12.59
C LYS A 193 11.04 20.43 -12.36
N HIS A 194 11.34 20.93 -11.17
CA HIS A 194 11.23 22.33 -10.78
C HIS A 194 9.88 22.97 -11.11
N LYS A 195 8.79 22.20 -10.98
CA LYS A 195 7.44 22.68 -11.24
C LYS A 195 6.91 23.47 -10.03
N LEU A 196 6.53 24.73 -10.23
CA LEU A 196 6.07 25.60 -9.14
C LEU A 196 4.73 25.15 -8.53
N TYR A 197 3.77 24.71 -9.34
CA TYR A 197 2.48 24.19 -8.83
C TYR A 197 2.64 22.97 -7.91
N ALA A 198 3.77 22.26 -8.01
CA ALA A 198 4.05 21.09 -7.19
C ALA A 198 4.23 21.44 -5.71
N TYR A 199 4.67 22.66 -5.36
CA TYR A 199 4.74 23.11 -3.97
C TYR A 199 3.34 23.21 -3.34
N PHE A 200 2.37 23.77 -4.07
CA PHE A 200 0.99 23.89 -3.60
C PHE A 200 0.34 22.51 -3.45
N THR A 201 0.42 21.68 -4.48
CA THR A 201 -0.16 20.32 -4.42
C THR A 201 0.51 19.47 -3.34
N TYR A 202 1.84 19.56 -3.17
CA TYR A 202 2.55 18.93 -2.05
C TYR A 202 2.00 19.40 -0.71
N ALA A 203 1.95 20.73 -0.49
CA ALA A 203 1.48 21.31 0.77
C ALA A 203 0.07 20.83 1.12
N PHE A 204 -0.81 20.80 0.12
CA PHE A 204 -2.20 20.39 0.31
C PHE A 204 -2.34 18.89 0.61
N VAL A 205 -1.71 18.02 -0.19
CA VAL A 205 -1.74 16.57 0.03
C VAL A 205 -1.05 16.19 1.35
N PHE A 206 0.03 16.89 1.72
CA PHE A 206 0.71 16.70 3.01
C PHE A 206 -0.15 17.17 4.19
N TYR A 207 -0.86 18.28 4.07
CA TYR A 207 -1.81 18.70 5.10
C TYR A 207 -2.92 17.64 5.30
N VAL A 208 -3.40 17.04 4.21
CA VAL A 208 -4.40 15.97 4.28
C VAL A 208 -3.85 14.69 4.94
N LEU A 209 -2.57 14.38 4.75
CA LEU A 209 -1.88 13.31 5.50
C LEU A 209 -1.95 13.57 7.02
N LEU A 210 -1.82 14.83 7.46
CA LEU A 210 -1.91 15.19 8.88
C LEU A 210 -3.34 15.05 9.42
N ILE A 211 -4.35 15.60 8.75
CA ILE A 211 -5.74 15.52 9.22
C ILE A 211 -6.32 14.09 9.16
N ASN A 212 -5.75 13.21 8.33
CA ASN A 212 -6.13 11.80 8.25
C ASN A 212 -5.79 11.00 9.53
N MET A 213 -4.89 11.52 10.38
CA MET A 213 -4.60 10.98 11.72
C MET A 213 -4.13 9.51 11.76
N THR A 214 -3.67 8.98 10.63
CA THR A 214 -3.14 7.62 10.51
C THR A 214 -1.65 7.60 10.88
N ARG A 215 -1.34 7.14 12.10
CA ARG A 215 0.04 7.05 12.62
C ARG A 215 0.99 6.25 11.72
N SER A 216 0.53 5.12 11.18
CA SER A 216 1.35 4.29 10.28
C SER A 216 1.76 5.03 9.01
N ALA A 217 0.87 5.86 8.46
CA ALA A 217 1.13 6.67 7.28
C ALA A 217 2.15 7.77 7.58
N TRP A 218 2.09 8.42 8.74
CA TRP A 218 3.11 9.38 9.16
C TRP A 218 4.49 8.72 9.29
N ILE A 219 4.56 7.56 9.94
CA ILE A 219 5.81 6.80 10.09
C ILE A 219 6.35 6.39 8.72
N GLY A 220 5.51 5.90 7.82
CA GLY A 220 5.91 5.54 6.45
C GLY A 220 6.41 6.74 5.64
N PHE A 221 5.77 7.90 5.76
CA PHE A 221 6.23 9.10 5.06
C PHE A 221 7.52 9.67 5.67
N ILE A 222 7.68 9.66 6.99
CA ILE A 222 8.95 10.02 7.65
C ILE A 222 10.07 9.09 7.16
N ALA A 223 9.83 7.78 7.11
CA ALA A 223 10.80 6.82 6.59
C ALA A 223 11.15 7.10 5.11
N THR A 224 10.17 7.51 4.31
CA THR A 224 10.39 7.96 2.93
C THR A 224 11.34 9.16 2.86
N LEU A 225 11.15 10.17 3.71
CA LEU A 225 12.01 11.36 3.78
C LEU A 225 13.42 11.02 4.25
N ILE A 226 13.57 10.13 5.25
CA ILE A 226 14.87 9.65 5.74
C ILE A 226 15.61 8.91 4.63
N PHE A 227 14.93 7.99 3.94
CA PHE A 227 15.51 7.26 2.81
C PHE A 227 15.94 8.23 1.69
N ALA A 228 15.05 9.14 1.28
CA ALA A 228 15.33 10.12 0.25
C ALA A 228 16.51 11.05 0.63
N GLY A 229 16.61 11.48 1.89
CA GLY A 229 17.71 12.29 2.41
C GLY A 229 19.04 11.55 2.43
N PHE A 230 19.05 10.28 2.90
CA PHE A 230 20.24 9.44 2.90
C PHE A 230 20.72 9.16 1.47
N MET A 231 19.80 8.84 0.55
CA MET A 231 20.11 8.62 -0.87
C MET A 231 20.58 9.91 -1.56
N TRP A 232 20.01 11.07 -1.22
CA TRP A 232 20.49 12.37 -1.69
C TRP A 232 21.96 12.59 -1.34
N MET A 233 22.35 12.33 -0.09
CA MET A 233 23.72 12.44 0.37
C MET A 233 24.65 11.42 -0.31
N PHE A 234 24.23 10.16 -0.36
CA PHE A 234 25.04 9.05 -0.89
C PHE A 234 25.30 9.19 -2.39
N PHE A 235 24.25 9.48 -3.18
CA PHE A 235 24.36 9.61 -4.63
C PHE A 235 24.65 11.03 -5.12
N LYS A 236 24.73 12.01 -4.20
CA LYS A 236 24.97 13.43 -4.48
C LYS A 236 24.01 13.99 -5.53
N HIS A 237 22.70 13.72 -5.37
CA HIS A 237 21.72 14.23 -6.33
C HIS A 237 21.76 15.77 -6.41
N PRO A 238 21.57 16.36 -7.60
CA PRO A 238 21.72 17.80 -7.85
C PRO A 238 20.50 18.61 -7.37
N PHE A 239 19.98 18.32 -6.17
CA PHE A 239 18.86 19.05 -5.60
C PHE A 239 19.24 20.48 -5.28
N LYS A 240 18.37 21.43 -5.67
CA LYS A 240 18.50 22.83 -5.28
C LYS A 240 18.27 22.94 -3.78
N LYS A 241 19.29 23.34 -3.00
CA LYS A 241 19.19 23.55 -1.55
C LYS A 241 17.97 24.42 -1.17
N LYS A 242 17.69 25.46 -1.96
CA LYS A 242 16.49 26.31 -1.79
C LYS A 242 15.19 25.50 -1.84
N ALA A 243 15.04 24.57 -2.79
CA ALA A 243 13.84 23.73 -2.92
C ALA A 243 13.65 22.82 -1.70
N ILE A 244 14.74 22.21 -1.20
CA ILE A 244 14.72 21.40 0.02
C ILE A 244 14.29 22.26 1.22
N LEU A 245 14.91 23.42 1.40
CA LEU A 245 14.57 24.34 2.50
C LEU A 245 13.11 24.80 2.43
N THR A 246 12.59 25.09 1.23
CA THR A 246 11.18 25.44 1.04
C THR A 246 10.24 24.28 1.40
N VAL A 247 10.55 23.04 1.00
CA VAL A 247 9.76 21.85 1.38
C VAL A 247 9.77 21.63 2.89
N ILE A 248 10.94 21.77 3.55
CA ILE A 248 11.06 21.65 5.00
C ILE A 248 10.23 22.75 5.68
N LEU A 249 10.36 24.00 5.25
CA LEU A 249 9.62 25.13 5.81
C LEU A 249 8.11 24.90 5.70
N ILE A 250 7.61 24.55 4.51
CA ILE A 250 6.19 24.21 4.29
C ILE A 250 5.74 23.09 5.25
N SER A 251 6.53 22.01 5.34
CA SER A 251 6.16 20.85 6.17
C SER A 251 6.11 21.20 7.65
N VAL A 252 7.10 21.93 8.15
CA VAL A 252 7.15 22.41 9.54
C VAL A 252 6.00 23.36 9.83
N THR A 253 5.76 24.34 8.97
CA THR A 253 4.65 25.29 9.11
C THR A 253 3.30 24.56 9.16
N LEU A 254 3.06 23.58 8.29
CA LEU A 254 1.81 22.81 8.28
C LEU A 254 1.65 21.92 9.51
N VAL A 255 2.73 21.31 10.00
CA VAL A 255 2.72 20.52 11.25
C VAL A 255 2.37 21.42 12.44
N LEU A 256 3.02 22.59 12.55
CA LEU A 256 2.74 23.55 13.62
C LEU A 256 1.31 24.08 13.53
N PHE A 257 0.89 24.51 12.33
CA PHE A 257 -0.47 24.99 12.07
C PHE A 257 -1.52 23.93 12.43
N PHE A 258 -1.34 22.68 11.99
CA PHE A 258 -2.27 21.60 12.32
C PHE A 258 -2.28 21.31 13.82
N ASN A 259 -1.12 21.26 14.49
CA ASN A 259 -1.07 21.02 15.93
C ASN A 259 -1.79 22.11 16.73
N ILE A 260 -1.65 23.38 16.34
CA ILE A 260 -2.33 24.51 16.99
C ILE A 260 -3.84 24.46 16.72
N SER A 261 -4.24 24.30 15.46
CA SER A 261 -5.66 24.29 15.05
C SER A 261 -6.44 23.07 15.54
N SER A 262 -5.77 21.96 15.83
CA SER A 262 -6.39 20.72 16.34
C SER A 262 -6.33 20.58 17.86
N ASN A 263 -6.14 21.67 18.62
CA ASN A 263 -6.00 21.64 20.08
C ASN A 263 -4.95 20.63 20.56
N GLN A 264 -3.77 20.66 19.92
CA GLN A 264 -2.61 19.80 20.22
C GLN A 264 -2.84 18.30 19.96
N ALA A 265 -3.77 17.94 19.07
CA ALA A 265 -4.05 16.54 18.76
C ALA A 265 -2.81 15.79 18.24
N LEU A 266 -1.95 16.43 17.44
CA LEU A 266 -0.68 15.81 17.00
C LEU A 266 0.22 15.50 18.20
N LEU A 267 0.47 16.48 19.07
CA LEU A 267 1.32 16.30 20.23
C LEU A 267 0.78 15.18 21.14
N GLY A 268 -0.53 15.15 21.41
CA GLY A 268 -1.17 14.07 22.16
C GLY A 268 -0.97 12.69 21.52
N ARG A 269 -1.00 12.60 20.19
CA ARG A 269 -0.71 11.34 19.46
C ARG A 269 0.76 10.94 19.52
N PHE A 270 1.70 11.89 19.45
CA PHE A 270 3.12 11.59 19.60
C PHE A 270 3.47 11.16 21.03
N LEU A 271 2.89 11.83 22.02
CA LEU A 271 3.05 11.46 23.43
C LEU A 271 2.49 10.07 23.72
N SER A 272 1.35 9.68 23.12
CA SER A 272 0.83 8.31 23.29
C SER A 272 1.72 7.25 22.63
N ILE A 273 2.34 7.52 21.47
CA ILE A 273 3.34 6.62 20.89
C ILE A 273 4.55 6.46 21.83
N SER A 274 5.03 7.56 22.42
CA SER A 274 6.15 7.54 23.36
C SER A 274 5.79 6.81 24.66
N ALA A 275 4.58 7.02 25.18
CA ALA A 275 4.07 6.32 26.36
C ALA A 275 3.97 4.82 26.09
N ASP A 276 3.42 4.42 24.94
CA ASP A 276 3.34 3.02 24.52
C ASP A 276 4.72 2.37 24.45
N PHE A 277 5.70 3.06 23.87
CA PHE A 277 7.08 2.57 23.76
C PHE A 277 7.76 2.42 25.14
N ASN A 278 7.58 3.39 26.03
CA ASN A 278 8.13 3.33 27.38
C ASN A 278 7.48 2.21 28.21
N ALA A 279 6.16 2.01 28.10
CA ALA A 279 5.45 0.91 28.74
C ALA A 279 5.95 -0.45 28.25
N LEU A 280 6.21 -0.59 26.94
CA LEU A 280 6.77 -1.80 26.35
C LEU A 280 8.18 -2.11 26.90
N ILE A 281 9.07 -1.13 26.94
CA ILE A 281 10.46 -1.32 27.45
C ILE A 281 10.44 -1.69 28.93
N ARG A 282 9.63 -0.99 29.72
CA ARG A 282 9.58 -1.18 31.18
C ARG A 282 8.73 -2.38 31.58
N LYS A 283 8.04 -3.02 30.64
CA LYS A 283 7.02 -4.07 30.89
C LYS A 283 6.01 -3.64 31.97
N GLN A 284 5.59 -2.38 31.91
CA GLN A 284 4.68 -1.79 32.89
C GLN A 284 3.28 -1.60 32.31
N GLY A 285 2.25 -1.84 33.12
CA GLY A 285 0.85 -1.74 32.72
C GLY A 285 0.38 -2.89 31.84
N ASN A 286 -0.81 -2.75 31.28
CA ASN A 286 -1.37 -3.74 30.37
C ASN A 286 -0.82 -3.54 28.95
N ILE A 287 0.31 -4.21 28.67
CA ILE A 287 1.02 -4.13 27.38
C ILE A 287 0.14 -4.52 26.18
N ASP A 288 -0.91 -5.32 26.40
CA ASP A 288 -1.80 -5.75 25.32
C ASP A 288 -2.61 -4.57 24.73
N THR A 289 -2.81 -3.49 25.49
CA THR A 289 -3.51 -2.28 25.02
C THR A 289 -2.72 -1.43 24.00
N LEU A 290 -1.39 -1.64 23.92
CA LEU A 290 -0.47 -0.76 23.20
C LEU A 290 -0.68 -0.78 21.68
N GLY A 291 -0.40 0.34 21.02
CA GLY A 291 -0.48 0.46 19.56
C GLY A 291 -1.92 0.39 19.03
N SER A 292 -2.91 0.74 19.85
CA SER A 292 -4.35 0.47 19.61
C SER A 292 -4.66 -1.02 19.51
N PHE A 293 -4.29 -1.77 20.54
CA PHE A 293 -4.54 -3.21 20.66
C PHE A 293 -3.83 -4.09 19.63
N ARG A 294 -2.91 -3.52 18.84
CA ARG A 294 -2.09 -4.28 17.90
C ARG A 294 -1.18 -5.27 18.62
N LEU A 295 -0.65 -4.90 19.80
CA LEU A 295 0.23 -5.80 20.53
C LEU A 295 -0.51 -7.05 21.05
N PHE A 296 -1.75 -6.89 21.55
CA PHE A 296 -2.65 -8.00 21.88
C PHE A 296 -2.78 -8.98 20.71
N ILE A 297 -3.02 -8.47 19.50
CA ILE A 297 -3.15 -9.28 18.28
C ILE A 297 -1.82 -9.93 17.91
N TRP A 298 -0.71 -9.18 17.94
CA TRP A 298 0.60 -9.67 17.48
C TRP A 298 1.14 -10.82 18.34
N ILE A 299 0.99 -10.73 19.66
CA ILE A 299 1.43 -11.80 20.58
C ILE A 299 0.71 -13.11 20.24
N ARG A 300 -0.60 -13.06 20.07
CA ARG A 300 -1.46 -14.22 19.74
C ARG A 300 -1.22 -14.73 18.32
N VAL A 301 -1.02 -13.83 17.36
CA VAL A 301 -0.61 -14.19 16.00
C VAL A 301 0.74 -14.91 15.99
N ILE A 302 1.70 -14.52 16.84
CA ILE A 302 2.98 -15.23 16.98
C ILE A 302 2.76 -16.65 17.53
N GLU A 303 1.81 -16.85 18.45
CA GLU A 303 1.45 -18.20 18.91
C GLU A 303 0.82 -19.04 17.79
N LEU A 304 -0.07 -18.46 16.98
CA LEU A 304 -0.63 -19.15 15.81
C LEU A 304 0.43 -19.48 14.76
N ILE A 305 1.44 -18.62 14.56
CA ILE A 305 2.56 -18.91 13.66
C ILE A 305 3.35 -20.14 14.15
N LYS A 306 3.48 -20.34 15.47
CA LYS A 306 4.15 -21.54 16.02
C LYS A 306 3.35 -22.82 15.75
N ASP A 307 2.02 -22.72 15.76
CA ASP A 307 1.15 -23.85 15.45
C ASP A 307 1.13 -24.18 13.94
N TYR A 308 1.18 -23.15 13.08
CA TYR A 308 1.06 -23.27 11.63
C TYR A 308 2.26 -22.67 10.86
N PRO A 309 3.51 -23.12 11.11
CA PRO A 309 4.70 -22.40 10.65
C PRO A 309 4.97 -22.50 9.13
N LEU A 310 4.55 -23.58 8.47
CA LEU A 310 4.94 -23.87 7.08
C LEU A 310 3.99 -23.29 6.03
N PHE A 311 2.69 -23.53 6.17
CA PHE A 311 1.68 -23.11 5.19
C PHE A 311 0.63 -22.18 5.77
N GLY A 312 0.71 -21.86 7.07
CA GLY A 312 -0.26 -21.02 7.75
C GLY A 312 -1.65 -21.65 7.83
N VAL A 313 -2.63 -20.81 8.11
CA VAL A 313 -4.04 -21.21 8.30
C VAL A 313 -4.92 -21.00 7.08
N GLY A 314 -4.33 -20.57 5.97
CA GLY A 314 -5.03 -20.10 4.78
C GLY A 314 -5.16 -18.58 4.72
N ILE A 315 -5.10 -18.03 3.51
CA ILE A 315 -5.32 -16.60 3.24
C ILE A 315 -6.71 -16.21 3.77
N GLU A 316 -6.82 -15.05 4.43
CA GLU A 316 -8.07 -14.49 5.01
C GLU A 316 -8.69 -15.26 6.18
N ASN A 317 -8.10 -16.38 6.61
CA ASN A 317 -8.66 -17.26 7.65
C ASN A 317 -8.23 -16.91 9.09
N LEU A 318 -7.48 -15.83 9.31
CA LEU A 318 -6.95 -15.49 10.63
C LEU A 318 -8.06 -15.38 11.69
N HIS A 319 -9.21 -14.77 11.36
CA HIS A 319 -10.26 -14.58 12.35
C HIS A 319 -10.84 -15.89 12.90
N ILE A 320 -10.89 -16.96 12.08
CA ILE A 320 -11.43 -18.26 12.47
C ILE A 320 -10.59 -18.84 13.60
N VAL A 321 -9.30 -19.06 13.32
CA VAL A 321 -8.36 -19.62 14.32
C VAL A 321 -8.11 -18.69 15.50
N PHE A 322 -8.21 -17.37 15.30
CA PHE A 322 -8.03 -16.41 16.38
C PHE A 322 -9.21 -16.47 17.35
N MET A 323 -10.44 -16.55 16.85
CA MET A 323 -11.63 -16.68 17.68
C MET A 323 -11.68 -18.04 18.37
N GLU A 324 -11.34 -19.13 17.68
CA GLU A 324 -11.32 -20.48 18.28
C GLU A 324 -10.34 -20.61 19.43
N ARG A 325 -9.19 -19.93 19.36
CA ARG A 325 -8.12 -20.06 20.37
C ARG A 325 -8.12 -18.97 21.44
N PHE A 326 -8.58 -17.76 21.11
CA PHE A 326 -8.40 -16.56 21.96
C PHE A 326 -9.69 -15.77 22.21
N ASP A 327 -10.86 -16.42 22.16
CA ASP A 327 -12.13 -15.81 22.56
C ASP A 327 -12.10 -15.38 24.04
N GLN A 328 -11.65 -16.24 24.95
CA GLN A 328 -11.59 -16.00 26.39
C GLN A 328 -10.61 -14.89 26.74
N ASP A 329 -9.47 -14.86 26.08
CA ASP A 329 -8.50 -13.76 26.15
C ASP A 329 -9.15 -12.43 25.76
N SER A 330 -9.92 -12.44 24.66
CA SER A 330 -10.61 -11.25 24.18
C SER A 330 -11.72 -10.80 25.13
N ILE A 331 -12.50 -11.72 25.69
CA ILE A 331 -13.54 -11.42 26.68
C ILE A 331 -12.90 -10.85 27.95
N THR A 332 -11.79 -11.44 28.41
CA THR A 332 -11.07 -10.96 29.59
C THR A 332 -10.51 -9.55 29.36
N MET A 333 -10.02 -9.26 28.16
CA MET A 333 -9.40 -7.98 27.82
C MET A 333 -10.41 -6.86 27.51
N PHE A 334 -11.48 -7.19 26.80
CA PHE A 334 -12.41 -6.22 26.20
C PHE A 334 -13.84 -6.30 26.74
N GLY A 335 -14.14 -7.27 27.61
CA GLY A 335 -15.51 -7.57 28.05
C GLY A 335 -16.40 -8.14 26.94
N ARG A 336 -15.83 -8.45 25.77
CA ARG A 336 -16.52 -9.00 24.59
C ARG A 336 -15.55 -9.74 23.70
N VAL A 337 -16.06 -10.64 22.87
CA VAL A 337 -15.26 -11.27 21.82
C VAL A 337 -14.81 -10.21 20.82
N MET A 338 -13.50 -10.13 20.61
CA MET A 338 -12.89 -9.28 19.58
C MET A 338 -12.60 -10.15 18.36
N ILE A 339 -13.04 -9.69 17.19
CA ILE A 339 -12.78 -10.38 15.92
C ILE A 339 -11.58 -9.71 15.26
N ALA A 340 -10.43 -10.39 15.27
CA ALA A 340 -9.23 -9.97 14.57
C ALA A 340 -9.20 -10.59 13.15
N ASP A 341 -9.72 -9.86 12.15
CA ASP A 341 -9.70 -10.25 10.74
C ASP A 341 -8.29 -10.23 10.14
N LYS A 342 -7.47 -9.28 10.58
CA LYS A 342 -6.10 -9.09 10.11
C LYS A 342 -5.15 -8.87 11.29
N ALA A 343 -3.88 -9.20 11.07
CA ALA A 343 -2.85 -9.00 12.10
C ALA A 343 -2.46 -7.52 12.29
N HIS A 344 -2.93 -6.60 11.43
CA HIS A 344 -2.49 -5.19 11.43
C HIS A 344 -0.98 -5.00 11.35
N ASN A 345 -0.32 -5.99 10.75
CA ASN A 345 1.08 -6.02 10.35
C ASN A 345 1.15 -6.98 9.15
N GLU A 346 1.46 -6.48 7.96
CA GLU A 346 1.43 -7.26 6.72
C GLU A 346 2.37 -8.47 6.79
N TYR A 347 3.53 -8.34 7.44
CA TYR A 347 4.54 -9.39 7.54
C TYR A 347 4.11 -10.53 8.47
N LEU A 348 3.59 -10.20 9.66
CA LEU A 348 3.02 -11.20 10.56
C LEU A 348 1.77 -11.85 9.94
N HIS A 349 0.97 -11.06 9.22
CA HIS A 349 -0.21 -11.56 8.55
C HIS A 349 0.15 -12.59 7.46
N LEU A 350 1.17 -12.33 6.65
CA LEU A 350 1.66 -13.30 5.67
C LEU A 350 2.17 -14.57 6.34
N ALA A 351 2.95 -14.45 7.42
CA ALA A 351 3.48 -15.60 8.14
C ALA A 351 2.38 -16.49 8.72
N VAL A 352 1.33 -15.92 9.32
CA VAL A 352 0.26 -16.72 9.94
C VAL A 352 -0.71 -17.31 8.91
N THR A 353 -0.95 -16.61 7.79
CA THR A 353 -1.94 -17.05 6.79
C THR A 353 -1.36 -17.95 5.71
N SER A 354 -0.09 -17.78 5.36
CA SER A 354 0.58 -18.50 4.27
C SER A 354 1.91 -19.14 4.66
N GLY A 355 2.29 -19.03 5.93
CA GLY A 355 3.50 -19.63 6.49
C GLY A 355 4.74 -18.74 6.44
N ILE A 356 5.71 -19.07 7.29
CA ILE A 356 7.03 -18.45 7.35
C ILE A 356 7.78 -18.53 6.01
N PRO A 357 7.74 -19.65 5.25
CA PRO A 357 8.32 -19.71 3.91
C PRO A 357 7.80 -18.64 2.96
N SER A 358 6.48 -18.37 2.96
CA SER A 358 5.86 -17.34 2.12
C SER A 358 6.36 -15.94 2.49
N LEU A 359 6.47 -15.66 3.79
CA LEU A 359 7.07 -14.41 4.27
C LEU A 359 8.51 -14.25 3.77
N PHE A 360 9.35 -15.29 3.87
CA PHE A 360 10.72 -15.22 3.38
C PHE A 360 10.79 -15.02 1.86
N ALA A 361 9.94 -15.68 1.09
CA ALA A 361 9.87 -15.49 -0.36
C ALA A 361 9.48 -14.04 -0.72
N TYR A 362 8.49 -13.48 -0.02
CA TYR A 362 8.08 -12.08 -0.20
C TYR A 362 9.19 -11.09 0.17
N LEU A 363 9.85 -11.28 1.31
CA LEU A 363 10.98 -10.43 1.72
C LEU A 363 12.17 -10.56 0.76
N ALA A 364 12.48 -11.77 0.29
CA ALA A 364 13.53 -11.99 -0.70
C ALA A 364 13.22 -11.28 -2.02
N PHE A 365 11.96 -11.28 -2.46
CA PHE A 365 11.51 -10.50 -3.61
C PHE A 365 11.73 -8.99 -3.41
N LEU A 366 11.35 -8.43 -2.27
CA LEU A 366 11.54 -7.00 -1.97
C LEU A 366 13.02 -6.63 -1.90
N VAL A 367 13.83 -7.44 -1.21
CA VAL A 367 15.29 -7.24 -1.12
C VAL A 367 15.91 -7.33 -2.51
N LYS A 368 15.53 -8.32 -3.32
CA LYS A 368 16.07 -8.48 -4.66
C LYS A 368 15.71 -7.30 -5.56
N THR A 369 14.48 -6.80 -5.47
CA THR A 369 14.03 -5.58 -6.14
C THR A 369 14.91 -4.38 -5.76
N ALA A 370 15.15 -4.18 -4.46
CA ALA A 370 15.99 -3.08 -3.97
C ALA A 370 17.45 -3.20 -4.47
N MET A 371 18.04 -4.39 -4.37
CA MET A 371 19.42 -4.66 -4.80
C MET A 371 19.60 -4.46 -6.31
N ALA A 372 18.64 -4.93 -7.12
CA ALA A 372 18.69 -4.81 -8.58
C ALA A 372 18.69 -3.34 -9.03
N ASN A 373 18.06 -2.45 -8.27
CA ASN A 373 17.87 -1.05 -8.62
C ASN A 373 18.78 -0.09 -7.84
N PHE A 374 19.52 -0.55 -6.84
CA PHE A 374 20.35 0.29 -5.97
C PHE A 374 21.33 1.17 -6.76
N LYS A 375 22.05 0.59 -7.72
CA LYS A 375 23.02 1.34 -8.57
C LYS A 375 22.33 2.35 -9.50
N HIS A 376 21.04 2.16 -9.77
CA HIS A 376 20.22 3.00 -10.63
C HIS A 376 19.49 4.10 -9.87
N LEU A 377 19.61 4.18 -8.55
CA LEU A 377 18.96 5.21 -7.73
C LEU A 377 19.39 6.64 -8.07
N LYS A 378 20.51 6.82 -8.80
CA LYS A 378 20.88 8.12 -9.40
C LYS A 378 19.85 8.65 -10.41
N ASP A 379 19.14 7.75 -11.09
CA ASP A 379 18.06 8.10 -12.01
C ASP A 379 16.86 8.65 -11.21
N PRO A 380 16.36 9.85 -11.52
CA PRO A 380 15.25 10.47 -10.80
C PRO A 380 13.98 9.62 -10.71
N MET A 381 13.68 8.82 -11.75
CA MET A 381 12.48 7.99 -11.80
C MET A 381 12.62 6.77 -10.88
N THR A 382 13.78 6.13 -10.91
CA THR A 382 14.13 5.02 -10.01
C THR A 382 14.12 5.49 -8.56
N PHE A 383 14.68 6.67 -8.28
CA PHE A 383 14.69 7.29 -6.95
C PHE A 383 13.28 7.49 -6.37
N VAL A 384 12.36 8.08 -7.13
CA VAL A 384 10.99 8.37 -6.64
C VAL A 384 10.20 7.10 -6.38
N LEU A 385 10.30 6.11 -7.28
CA LEU A 385 9.66 4.81 -7.12
C LEU A 385 10.19 4.08 -5.88
N ALA A 386 11.51 3.99 -5.73
CA ALA A 386 12.13 3.35 -4.57
C ALA A 386 11.75 4.03 -3.26
N SER A 387 11.68 5.38 -3.25
CA SER A 387 11.24 6.14 -2.07
C SER A 387 9.80 5.84 -1.68
N ALA A 388 8.88 5.80 -2.65
CA ALA A 388 7.47 5.46 -2.41
C ALA A 388 7.30 4.01 -1.91
N ILE A 389 7.99 3.06 -2.54
CA ILE A 389 7.97 1.63 -2.15
C ILE A 389 8.51 1.46 -0.74
N PHE A 390 9.64 2.11 -0.40
CA PHE A 390 10.22 2.02 0.94
C PHE A 390 9.27 2.55 2.02
N GLY A 391 8.63 3.70 1.77
CA GLY A 391 7.62 4.24 2.67
C GLY A 391 6.43 3.31 2.87
N TYR A 392 5.94 2.70 1.78
CA TYR A 392 4.84 1.74 1.85
C TYR A 392 5.21 0.49 2.67
N CYS A 393 6.41 -0.07 2.46
CA CYS A 393 6.89 -1.22 3.24
C CYS A 393 6.95 -0.91 4.75
N VAL A 394 7.36 0.31 5.12
CA VAL A 394 7.42 0.71 6.54
C VAL A 394 6.02 0.89 7.12
N GLN A 395 5.09 1.57 6.41
CA GLN A 395 3.72 1.71 6.92
C GLN A 395 2.98 0.37 7.01
N ALA A 396 3.28 -0.57 6.10
CA ALA A 396 2.70 -1.91 6.06
C ALA A 396 3.01 -2.74 7.33
N PHE A 397 4.10 -2.42 8.04
CA PHE A 397 4.40 -3.02 9.35
C PHE A 397 3.30 -2.73 10.38
N PHE A 398 2.61 -1.60 10.29
CA PHE A 398 1.60 -1.15 11.25
C PHE A 398 0.18 -1.10 10.65
N ASN A 399 0.02 -1.65 9.44
CA ASN A 399 -1.20 -1.58 8.65
C ASN A 399 -1.50 -2.93 7.99
N ILE A 400 -2.54 -2.97 7.17
CA ILE A 400 -2.95 -4.16 6.43
C ILE A 400 -2.94 -3.88 4.93
N SER A 401 -2.66 -4.93 4.15
CA SER A 401 -2.89 -4.93 2.71
C SER A 401 -4.39 -5.02 2.42
N VAL A 402 -4.82 -4.37 1.35
CA VAL A 402 -6.22 -4.34 0.90
C VAL A 402 -6.33 -3.87 -0.55
N VAL A 403 -7.42 -4.27 -1.21
CA VAL A 403 -7.73 -3.96 -2.61
C VAL A 403 -7.85 -2.47 -2.94
N SER A 404 -8.03 -1.60 -1.93
CA SER A 404 -8.05 -0.15 -2.13
C SER A 404 -6.71 0.47 -2.47
N VAL A 405 -5.57 -0.16 -2.14
CA VAL A 405 -4.26 0.49 -2.26
C VAL A 405 -3.13 -0.43 -2.72
N ALA A 406 -3.17 -1.73 -2.38
CA ALA A 406 -2.05 -2.63 -2.62
C ALA A 406 -1.67 -2.74 -4.11
N TYR A 407 -2.65 -2.69 -5.02
CA TYR A 407 -2.38 -2.72 -6.45
C TYR A 407 -1.44 -1.61 -6.93
N ILE A 408 -1.47 -0.42 -6.31
CA ILE A 408 -0.56 0.70 -6.66
C ILE A 408 0.87 0.34 -6.28
N PHE A 409 1.06 -0.24 -5.10
CA PHE A 409 2.36 -0.72 -4.64
C PHE A 409 2.93 -1.80 -5.59
N TRP A 410 2.11 -2.77 -6.00
CA TRP A 410 2.53 -3.81 -6.95
C TRP A 410 2.83 -3.26 -8.35
N VAL A 411 2.05 -2.30 -8.85
CA VAL A 411 2.38 -1.57 -10.09
C VAL A 411 3.71 -0.84 -9.94
N TYR A 412 3.96 -0.15 -8.84
CA TYR A 412 5.22 0.57 -8.60
C TYR A 412 6.42 -0.37 -8.53
N LEU A 413 6.28 -1.54 -7.88
CA LEU A 413 7.29 -2.59 -7.89
C LEU A 413 7.61 -3.06 -9.33
N GLY A 414 6.60 -3.20 -10.18
CA GLY A 414 6.79 -3.58 -11.58
C GLY A 414 7.47 -2.48 -12.39
N LEU A 415 7.07 -1.22 -12.19
CA LEU A 415 7.69 -0.03 -12.78
C LEU A 415 9.15 0.16 -12.33
N LEU A 416 9.49 -0.22 -11.11
CA LEU A 416 10.87 -0.21 -10.62
C LEU A 416 11.69 -1.31 -11.30
N ASN A 417 11.10 -2.49 -11.53
CA ASN A 417 11.77 -3.66 -12.15
C ASN A 417 11.48 -3.83 -13.66
N ARG A 418 11.31 -2.74 -14.41
CA ARG A 418 11.08 -2.77 -15.86
C ARG A 418 12.15 -3.58 -16.59
N TYR A 419 11.74 -4.33 -17.61
CA TYR A 419 12.70 -5.02 -18.49
C TYR A 419 13.54 -4.00 -19.27
N LYS A 420 14.83 -4.29 -19.45
CA LYS A 420 15.72 -3.43 -20.25
C LYS A 420 15.21 -3.34 -21.69
N GLN A 421 15.37 -2.16 -22.32
CA GLN A 421 14.74 -1.85 -23.61
C GLN A 421 15.19 -2.76 -24.77
N ASP A 422 16.43 -3.27 -24.71
CA ASP A 422 16.98 -4.18 -25.73
C ASP A 422 16.16 -5.48 -25.83
N PHE A 423 15.51 -5.88 -24.73
CA PHE A 423 14.73 -7.11 -24.64
C PHE A 423 13.29 -6.99 -25.14
N ILE A 424 12.83 -5.78 -25.46
CA ILE A 424 11.45 -5.52 -25.90
C ILE A 424 11.44 -5.13 -27.41
N GLN A 425 12.56 -5.35 -28.10
CA GLN A 425 12.72 -5.11 -29.54
C GLN A 425 12.82 -6.42 -30.35
N GLU A 426 13.09 -7.54 -29.69
CA GLU A 426 12.94 -8.92 -30.23
C GLU A 426 11.48 -9.40 -30.10
#